data_AF-A0A6S7GEP8-F1
#
_entry.id   AF-A0A6S7GEP8-F1
#
_cell.length_a   1.000
_cell.length_b   1.000
_cell.length_c   1.000
_cell.angle_alpha   90.00
_cell.angle_beta   90.00
_cell.angle_gamma   90.00
#
_symmetry.space_group_name_H-M   'P 1'
#
loop_
_entity.id
_entity.type
_entity.pdbx_description
1 polymer ?
#
loop_
_entity_poly.entity_id
_entity_poly.type
_entity_poly.pdbx_seq_one_letter_code
_entity_poly.pdbx_strand_id
1 'polypeptide(L)'
;MLKLGKVIKEKPSTIIELSSFDINQTEWSPEFRFVEFVMNPVVIGVGGFREAFSATSRRDDFNTSTWVVKKYLANALENIKATNQTPEQHTRKVVQMHLLARNFAKQLQQEVCKRNNEEVYGEFMSYNNIYLGKMDDGEFVTVGEFVKGSFDKYINNDGTLCGTSTYIRMKAESLSHYSYVRSHEKLMVVDIQGSSHKLFNPEIASYELQEDDEYLFSTGNMTFSAITTFVRDHNCNIYCELVGLTEFENTPE
;
A
#
# COMPACT_ATOMS: atom_id res chain seq x y z
N MET A 1 9.80 42.04 3.90
CA MET A 1 11.15 42.52 4.26
C MET A 1 11.39 42.60 5.77
N LEU A 2 10.50 43.17 6.60
CA LEU A 2 10.67 43.20 8.07
C LEU A 2 10.84 41.83 8.77
N LYS A 3 10.28 40.76 8.19
CA LYS A 3 10.47 39.38 8.71
C LYS A 3 11.92 38.87 8.63
N LEU A 4 12.73 39.40 7.70
CA LEU A 4 14.16 39.04 7.57
C LEU A 4 15.06 39.77 8.58
N GLY A 5 14.53 40.80 9.27
CA GLY A 5 15.24 41.52 10.34
C GLY A 5 15.12 40.87 11.72
N LYS A 6 14.50 39.70 11.82
CA LYS A 6 14.39 38.89 13.05
C LYS A 6 15.13 37.57 12.85
N VAL A 7 15.71 37.03 13.91
CA VAL A 7 16.26 35.66 13.89
C VAL A 7 15.14 34.69 13.54
N ILE A 8 15.27 34.03 12.40
CA ILE A 8 14.32 33.00 11.96
C ILE A 8 14.69 31.73 12.71
N LYS A 9 13.82 31.28 13.62
CA LYS A 9 13.99 29.98 14.28
C LYS A 9 13.82 28.89 13.24
N GLU A 10 14.81 28.01 13.14
CA GLU A 10 14.69 26.83 12.31
C GLU A 10 13.59 25.92 12.86
N LYS A 11 12.79 25.36 11.96
CA LYS A 11 11.86 24.30 12.34
C LYS A 11 12.69 23.05 12.66
N PRO A 12 12.41 22.35 13.76
CA PRO A 12 13.08 21.09 14.05
C PRO A 12 12.85 20.12 12.91
N SER A 13 13.90 19.39 12.57
CA SER A 13 13.93 18.40 11.51
C SER A 13 14.45 17.09 12.05
N THR A 14 13.97 15.98 11.48
CA THR A 14 14.44 14.63 11.80
C THR A 14 15.11 14.03 10.59
N ILE A 15 16.23 13.32 10.79
CA ILE A 15 16.86 12.53 9.74
C ILE A 15 16.22 11.15 9.76
N ILE A 16 15.75 10.69 8.59
CA ILE A 16 15.23 9.34 8.41
C ILE A 16 16.15 8.62 7.41
N GLU A 17 16.65 7.45 7.80
CA GLU A 17 17.40 6.54 6.95
C GLU A 17 16.44 5.77 6.05
N LEU A 18 16.44 6.07 4.76
CA LEU A 18 15.54 5.46 3.78
C LEU A 18 16.21 4.32 3.03
N SER A 19 15.49 3.21 2.88
CA SER A 19 15.85 2.11 1.99
C SER A 19 14.66 1.78 1.07
N SER A 20 14.97 1.49 -0.19
CA SER A 20 14.00 1.08 -1.21
C SER A 20 14.17 -0.40 -1.55
N PHE A 21 13.08 -1.05 -1.94
CA PHE A 21 13.10 -2.42 -2.43
C PHE A 21 12.90 -2.46 -3.95
N ASP A 22 13.71 -3.24 -4.66
CA ASP A 22 13.54 -3.54 -6.08
C ASP A 22 12.87 -4.90 -6.25
N ILE A 23 11.62 -4.89 -6.71
CA ILE A 23 10.82 -6.10 -6.89
C ILE A 23 11.33 -7.00 -8.03
N ASN A 24 12.03 -6.45 -9.04
CA ASN A 24 12.51 -7.25 -10.15
C ASN A 24 13.76 -8.05 -9.78
N GLN A 25 14.60 -7.48 -8.91
CA GLN A 25 15.82 -8.11 -8.40
C GLN A 25 15.56 -8.85 -7.08
N THR A 26 14.44 -8.56 -6.40
CA THR A 26 14.11 -9.08 -5.06
C THR A 26 15.16 -8.67 -4.02
N GLU A 27 15.66 -7.44 -4.15
CA GLU A 27 16.76 -6.93 -3.34
C GLU A 27 16.42 -5.57 -2.71
N TRP A 28 16.95 -5.34 -1.51
CA TRP A 28 16.93 -4.05 -0.86
C TRP A 28 18.09 -3.19 -1.36
N SER A 29 17.91 -1.87 -1.35
CA SER A 29 18.98 -0.95 -1.72
C SER A 29 20.21 -1.21 -0.84
N PRO A 30 21.42 -1.29 -1.44
CA PRO A 30 22.64 -1.66 -0.71
C PRO A 30 23.05 -0.60 0.31
N GLU A 31 22.64 0.65 0.08
CA GLU A 31 22.91 1.79 0.96
C GLU A 31 21.60 2.46 1.40
N PHE A 32 21.63 2.98 2.62
CA PHE A 32 20.60 3.86 3.13
C PHE A 32 20.81 5.29 2.65
N ARG A 33 19.71 5.98 2.34
CA ARG A 33 19.71 7.41 2.03
C ARG A 33 19.27 8.19 3.25
N PHE A 34 20.11 9.10 3.72
CA PHE A 34 19.79 9.96 4.85
C PHE A 34 19.05 11.21 4.36
N VAL A 35 17.76 11.29 4.71
CA VAL A 35 16.89 12.38 4.27
C VAL A 35 16.39 13.16 5.48
N GLU A 36 16.60 14.48 5.46
CA GLU A 36 16.03 15.41 6.42
C GLU A 36 14.54 15.63 6.11
N PHE A 37 13.70 15.44 7.11
CA PHE A 37 12.28 15.77 7.06
C PHE A 37 11.92 16.76 8.16
N VAL A 38 11.23 17.83 7.78
CA VAL A 38 10.47 18.69 8.69
C VAL A 38 9.07 18.10 8.82
N MET A 39 8.85 17.37 9.91
CA MET A 39 7.56 16.72 10.21
C MET A 39 6.56 17.72 10.80
N ASN A 40 5.31 17.63 10.37
CA ASN A 40 4.19 18.28 11.05
C ASN A 40 3.79 17.41 12.25
N PRO A 41 3.76 17.95 13.49
CA PRO A 41 3.39 17.16 14.66
C PRO A 41 1.90 16.79 14.71
N VAL A 42 1.07 17.36 13.84
CA VAL A 42 -0.36 17.03 13.77
C VAL A 42 -0.56 15.74 12.98
N VAL A 43 -1.21 14.77 13.62
CA VAL A 43 -1.66 13.53 12.97
C VAL A 43 -2.70 13.88 11.90
N ILE A 44 -2.46 13.44 10.67
CA ILE A 44 -3.34 13.67 9.51
C ILE A 44 -4.23 12.47 9.19
N GLY A 45 -4.03 11.34 9.86
CA GLY A 45 -4.86 10.15 9.73
C GLY A 45 -4.40 9.02 10.65
N VAL A 46 -5.34 8.20 11.10
CA VAL A 46 -5.09 7.03 11.96
C VAL A 46 -5.79 5.83 11.35
N GLY A 47 -5.04 4.78 11.04
CA GLY A 47 -5.58 3.47 10.64
C GLY A 47 -5.50 2.46 11.79
N GLY A 48 -5.79 1.18 11.49
CA GLY A 48 -5.75 0.13 12.52
C GLY A 48 -4.36 -0.13 13.11
N PHE A 49 -3.29 0.13 12.35
CA PHE A 49 -1.91 -0.19 12.75
C PHE A 49 -1.00 1.04 12.92
N ARG A 50 -1.32 2.14 12.23
CA ARG A 50 -0.39 3.26 12.08
C ARG A 50 -1.11 4.59 12.10
N GLU A 51 -0.44 5.60 12.62
CA GLU A 51 -0.79 7.01 12.45
C GLU A 51 0.12 7.66 11.40
N ALA A 52 -0.41 8.68 10.72
CA ALA A 52 0.25 9.34 9.60
C ALA A 52 0.52 10.81 9.92
N PHE A 53 1.72 11.28 9.56
CA PHE A 53 2.16 12.67 9.69
C PHE A 53 2.58 13.20 8.32
N SER A 54 2.18 14.43 7.98
CA SER A 54 2.73 15.10 6.80
C SER A 54 4.15 15.59 7.08
N ALA A 55 5.04 15.51 6.10
CA ALA A 55 6.40 16.01 6.19
C ALA A 55 6.83 16.70 4.89
N THR A 56 7.82 17.59 4.99
CA THR A 56 8.48 18.22 3.83
C THR A 56 9.99 18.05 3.97
N SER A 57 10.71 17.93 2.86
CA SER A 57 12.18 17.93 2.86
C SER A 57 12.72 19.19 2.20
N ARG A 58 13.91 19.62 2.60
CA ARG A 58 14.67 20.68 1.91
C ARG A 58 15.68 20.12 0.90
N ARG A 59 15.92 18.80 0.91
CA ARG A 59 16.83 18.17 -0.06
C ARG A 59 16.28 18.26 -1.47
N ASP A 60 17.13 18.56 -2.45
CA ASP A 60 16.73 18.76 -3.85
C ASP A 60 15.98 17.57 -4.46
N ASP A 61 16.32 16.35 -4.04
CA ASP A 61 15.69 15.11 -4.51
C ASP A 61 14.39 14.75 -3.77
N PHE A 62 14.03 15.47 -2.70
CA PHE A 62 12.84 15.24 -1.88
C PHE A 62 11.98 16.49 -1.64
N ASN A 63 12.35 17.66 -2.18
CA ASN A 63 11.66 18.93 -1.94
C ASN A 63 10.43 19.16 -2.85
N THR A 64 10.19 18.28 -3.82
CA THR A 64 9.15 18.43 -4.85
C THR A 64 7.76 18.00 -4.38
N SER A 65 7.68 17.22 -3.30
CA SER A 65 6.45 16.61 -2.80
C SER A 65 6.25 16.87 -1.32
N THR A 66 4.99 16.86 -0.88
CA THR A 66 4.66 16.59 0.52
C THR A 66 4.74 15.09 0.75
N TRP A 67 5.35 14.69 1.85
CA TRP A 67 5.56 13.30 2.24
C TRP A 67 4.62 12.92 3.37
N VAL A 68 4.40 11.62 3.53
CA VAL A 68 3.68 11.02 4.64
C VAL A 68 4.61 10.05 5.33
N VAL A 69 4.89 10.30 6.60
CA VAL A 69 5.61 9.40 7.49
C VAL A 69 4.57 8.68 8.34
N LYS A 70 4.56 7.35 8.31
CA LYS A 70 3.61 6.54 9.11
C LYS A 70 4.35 5.81 10.22
N LYS A 71 3.93 6.07 11.46
CA LYS A 71 4.44 5.46 12.70
C LYS A 71 3.49 4.39 13.19
N TYR A 72 3.99 3.35 13.84
CA TYR A 72 3.14 2.30 14.41
C TYR A 72 2.48 2.76 15.70
N LEU A 73 1.24 2.34 15.89
CA LEU A 73 0.55 2.47 17.18
C LEU A 73 1.13 1.44 18.17
N ALA A 74 1.07 1.73 19.47
CA ALA A 74 1.60 0.82 20.49
C ALA A 74 0.97 -0.59 20.45
N ASN A 75 -0.34 -0.68 20.24
CA ASN A 75 -1.04 -1.95 20.08
C ASN A 75 -0.62 -2.71 18.80
N ALA A 76 -0.26 -1.99 17.75
CA ALA A 76 0.24 -2.59 16.51
C ALA A 76 1.59 -3.28 16.73
N LEU A 77 2.48 -2.68 17.54
CA LEU A 77 3.77 -3.29 17.89
C LEU A 77 3.59 -4.60 18.66
N GLU A 78 2.59 -4.67 19.56
CA GLU A 78 2.25 -5.93 20.25
C GLU A 78 1.73 -6.99 19.27
N ASN A 79 0.87 -6.61 18.32
CA ASN A 79 0.39 -7.53 17.28
C ASN A 79 1.53 -8.07 16.40
N ILE A 80 2.48 -7.19 16.01
CA ILE A 80 3.66 -7.57 15.23
C ILE A 80 4.49 -8.60 16.01
N LYS A 81 4.74 -8.33 17.29
CA LYS A 81 5.47 -9.24 18.16
C LYS A 81 4.76 -10.60 18.33
N ALA A 82 3.44 -10.61 18.40
CA ALA A 82 2.65 -11.84 18.49
C ALA A 82 2.79 -12.74 17.24
N THR A 83 3.20 -12.18 16.10
CA THR A 83 3.54 -12.94 14.89
C THR A 83 5.02 -13.35 14.78
N ASN A 84 5.79 -13.23 15.87
CA ASN A 84 7.23 -13.47 15.91
C ASN A 84 8.05 -12.59 14.95
N GLN A 85 7.54 -11.40 14.63
CA GLN A 85 8.22 -10.43 13.77
C GLN A 85 8.79 -9.28 14.60
N THR A 86 9.93 -8.74 14.16
CA THR A 86 10.41 -7.43 14.61
C THR A 86 9.72 -6.29 13.86
N PRO A 87 9.69 -5.07 14.41
CA PRO A 87 9.19 -3.89 13.68
C PRO A 87 9.92 -3.66 12.34
N GLU A 88 11.22 -3.97 12.26
CA GLU A 88 11.98 -3.90 11.01
C GLU A 88 11.45 -4.88 9.97
N GLN A 89 11.40 -6.17 10.32
CA GLN A 89 10.92 -7.23 9.42
C GLN A 89 9.50 -6.93 8.93
N HIS A 90 8.61 -6.54 9.84
CA HIS A 90 7.25 -6.19 9.47
C HIS A 90 7.20 -4.99 8.52
N THR A 91 7.98 -3.94 8.79
CA THR A 91 8.02 -2.76 7.90
C THR A 91 8.60 -3.08 6.53
N ARG A 92 9.61 -3.97 6.47
CA ARG A 92 10.13 -4.52 5.22
C ARG A 92 9.03 -5.21 4.42
N LYS A 93 8.25 -6.09 5.06
CA LYS A 93 7.12 -6.78 4.41
C LYS A 93 6.04 -5.82 3.96
N VAL A 94 5.71 -4.77 4.73
CA VAL A 94 4.78 -3.71 4.30
C VAL A 94 5.23 -3.04 3.00
N VAL A 95 6.52 -2.72 2.87
CA VAL A 95 7.08 -2.11 1.65
C VAL A 95 7.06 -3.09 0.47
N GLN A 96 7.51 -4.33 0.69
CA GLN A 96 7.51 -5.38 -0.34
C GLN A 96 6.10 -5.65 -0.85
N MET A 97 5.15 -5.79 0.06
CA MET A 97 3.73 -5.99 -0.23
C MET A 97 3.12 -4.83 -1.03
N HIS A 98 3.40 -3.58 -0.63
CA HIS A 98 2.93 -2.41 -1.35
C HIS A 98 3.48 -2.37 -2.79
N LEU A 99 4.74 -2.76 -2.98
CA LEU A 99 5.34 -2.85 -4.31
C LEU A 99 4.80 -4.03 -5.13
N LEU A 100 4.43 -5.14 -4.49
CA LEU A 100 3.74 -6.26 -5.14
C LEU A 100 2.36 -5.83 -5.66
N ALA A 101 1.54 -5.17 -4.84
CA ALA A 101 0.26 -4.61 -5.28
C ALA A 101 0.42 -3.59 -6.41
N ARG A 102 1.45 -2.74 -6.33
CA ARG A 102 1.83 -1.83 -7.41
C ARG A 102 2.20 -2.57 -8.70
N ASN A 103 2.90 -3.68 -8.60
CA ASN A 103 3.27 -4.50 -9.73
C ASN A 103 2.05 -5.15 -10.40
N PHE A 104 1.09 -5.66 -9.61
CA PHE A 104 -0.18 -6.15 -10.15
C PHE A 104 -0.97 -5.05 -10.86
N ALA A 105 -1.05 -3.84 -10.29
CA ALA A 105 -1.72 -2.72 -10.94
C ALA A 105 -1.08 -2.35 -12.29
N LYS A 106 0.26 -2.41 -12.38
CA LYS A 106 0.99 -2.21 -13.65
C LYS A 106 0.73 -3.34 -14.65
N GLN A 107 0.71 -4.60 -14.21
CA GLN A 107 0.42 -5.73 -15.08
C GLN A 107 -1.02 -5.70 -15.60
N LEU A 108 -1.98 -5.32 -14.75
CA LEU A 108 -3.37 -5.10 -15.16
C LEU A 108 -3.45 -4.03 -16.26
N GLN A 109 -2.78 -2.89 -16.06
CA GLN A 109 -2.68 -1.84 -17.09
C GLN A 109 -2.08 -2.38 -18.40
N GLN A 110 -1.00 -3.14 -18.32
CA GLN A 110 -0.36 -3.75 -19.50
C GLN A 110 -1.32 -4.71 -20.23
N GLU A 111 -2.10 -5.49 -19.50
CA GLU A 111 -3.08 -6.42 -20.08
C GLU A 111 -4.24 -5.67 -20.76
N VAL A 112 -4.72 -4.57 -20.16
CA VAL A 112 -5.71 -3.68 -20.78
C VAL A 112 -5.18 -3.13 -22.11
N CYS A 113 -3.96 -2.57 -22.12
CA CYS A 113 -3.35 -2.02 -23.34
C CYS A 113 -3.10 -3.10 -24.40
N LYS A 114 -2.64 -4.28 -24.00
CA LYS A 114 -2.42 -5.41 -24.91
C LYS A 114 -3.71 -5.85 -25.62
N ARG A 115 -4.86 -5.65 -24.97
CA ARG A 115 -6.20 -5.93 -25.52
C ARG A 115 -6.83 -4.75 -26.26
N ASN A 116 -6.13 -3.61 -26.36
CA ASN A 116 -6.63 -2.36 -26.95
C ASN A 116 -7.89 -1.82 -26.26
N ASN A 117 -7.96 -1.96 -24.93
CA ASN A 117 -9.11 -1.57 -24.11
C ASN A 117 -8.85 -0.30 -23.28
N GLU A 118 -7.75 0.40 -23.49
CA GLU A 118 -7.34 1.57 -22.69
C GLU A 118 -8.32 2.74 -22.76
N GLU A 119 -8.97 2.96 -23.90
CA GLU A 119 -9.96 4.03 -24.07
C GLU A 119 -11.21 3.75 -23.22
N VAL A 120 -11.68 2.50 -23.24
CA VAL A 120 -12.86 2.06 -22.46
C VAL A 120 -12.51 1.97 -20.96
N TYR A 121 -11.30 1.52 -20.63
CA TYR A 121 -10.86 1.43 -19.25
C TYR A 121 -10.69 2.81 -18.62
N GLY A 122 -10.13 3.78 -19.35
CA GLY A 122 -9.82 5.11 -18.84
C GLY A 122 -8.67 5.12 -17.84
N GLU A 123 -8.75 5.97 -16.81
CA GLU A 123 -7.66 6.14 -15.84
C GLU A 123 -7.39 4.86 -15.01
N PHE A 124 -6.11 4.54 -14.82
CA PHE A 124 -5.66 3.32 -14.13
C PHE A 124 -5.44 3.53 -12.64
N MET A 125 -5.78 2.51 -11.85
CA MET A 125 -5.39 2.45 -10.46
C MET A 125 -3.86 2.35 -10.33
N SER A 126 -3.30 3.13 -9.42
CA SER A 126 -1.86 3.20 -9.24
C SER A 126 -1.47 3.40 -7.78
N TYR A 127 -0.36 2.77 -7.40
CA TYR A 127 0.29 2.95 -6.11
C TYR A 127 1.58 3.75 -6.30
N ASN A 128 1.82 4.72 -5.43
CA ASN A 128 3.10 5.43 -5.35
C ASN A 128 4.19 4.54 -4.77
N ASN A 129 5.45 4.96 -4.86
CA ASN A 129 6.52 4.29 -4.11
C ASN A 129 6.38 4.58 -2.62
N ILE A 130 6.79 3.61 -1.81
CA ILE A 130 7.06 3.81 -0.38
C ILE A 130 8.45 3.27 -0.03
N TYR A 131 9.00 3.78 1.05
CA TYR A 131 10.33 3.46 1.55
C TYR A 131 10.24 2.88 2.96
N LEU A 132 11.15 1.98 3.27
CA LEU A 132 11.50 1.67 4.65
C LEU A 132 12.22 2.89 5.21
N GLY A 133 11.78 3.40 6.35
CA GLY A 133 12.46 4.47 7.08
C GLY A 133 12.88 3.99 8.47
N LYS A 134 14.07 4.40 8.92
CA LYS A 134 14.50 4.27 10.31
C LYS A 134 14.80 5.65 10.88
N MET A 135 14.18 5.97 12.00
CA MET A 135 14.35 7.25 12.71
C MET A 135 15.57 7.21 13.63
N ASP A 136 15.96 8.38 14.12
CA ASP A 136 17.12 8.59 15.02
C ASP A 136 16.99 7.88 16.37
N ASP A 137 15.76 7.76 16.87
CA ASP A 137 15.40 6.96 18.05
C ASP A 137 15.34 5.44 17.80
N GLY A 138 15.57 5.01 16.55
CA GLY A 138 15.53 3.61 16.13
C GLY A 138 14.14 3.11 15.72
N GLU A 139 13.10 3.94 15.74
CA GLU A 139 11.76 3.56 15.28
C GLU A 139 11.74 3.30 13.77
N PHE A 140 11.07 2.22 13.35
CA PHE A 140 10.83 1.92 11.94
C PHE A 140 9.50 2.49 11.46
N VAL A 141 9.56 3.19 10.34
CA VAL A 141 8.43 3.88 9.71
C VAL A 141 8.34 3.54 8.23
N THR A 142 7.20 3.83 7.62
CA THR A 142 7.12 3.91 6.14
C THR A 142 7.04 5.36 5.71
N VAL A 143 7.77 5.72 4.66
CA VAL A 143 7.71 7.05 4.05
C VAL A 143 7.17 6.93 2.63
N GLY A 144 6.18 7.75 2.28
CA GLY A 144 5.59 7.76 0.93
C GLY A 144 5.10 9.15 0.56
N GLU A 145 4.70 9.34 -0.70
CA GLU A 145 4.15 10.63 -1.14
C GLU A 145 2.74 10.86 -0.57
N PHE A 146 2.44 12.12 -0.25
CA PHE A 146 1.10 12.53 0.14
C PHE A 146 0.12 12.43 -1.02
N VAL A 147 -0.97 11.70 -0.81
CA VAL A 147 -2.08 11.60 -1.75
C VAL A 147 -3.17 12.57 -1.30
N LYS A 148 -3.50 13.53 -2.16
CA LYS A 148 -4.55 14.53 -1.91
C LYS A 148 -5.91 13.98 -2.33
N GLY A 149 -6.93 14.25 -1.52
CA GLY A 149 -8.33 14.04 -1.86
C GLY A 149 -9.12 13.41 -0.70
N SER A 150 -10.33 12.97 -0.99
CA SER A 150 -11.12 12.17 -0.07
C SER A 150 -10.65 10.72 -0.11
N PHE A 151 -10.67 10.04 1.03
CA PHE A 151 -10.23 8.67 1.14
C PHE A 151 -11.42 7.73 1.28
N ASP A 152 -11.50 6.79 0.35
CA ASP A 152 -12.50 5.74 0.32
C ASP A 152 -11.81 4.39 0.44
N LYS A 153 -12.45 3.47 1.17
CA LYS A 153 -12.10 2.05 1.19
C LYS A 153 -13.06 1.33 0.24
N TYR A 154 -12.50 0.64 -0.75
CA TYR A 154 -13.27 -0.07 -1.77
C TYR A 154 -13.40 -1.56 -1.45
N ILE A 155 -12.36 -2.14 -0.87
CA ILE A 155 -12.29 -3.54 -0.43
C ILE A 155 -11.58 -3.55 0.91
N ASN A 156 -12.08 -4.28 1.89
CA ASN A 156 -11.45 -4.43 3.20
C ASN A 156 -10.43 -5.58 3.20
N ASN A 157 -9.60 -5.68 4.24
CA ASN A 157 -8.59 -6.74 4.34
C ASN A 157 -9.20 -8.13 4.52
N ASP A 158 -10.44 -8.23 4.98
CA ASP A 158 -11.23 -9.46 5.07
C ASP A 158 -11.92 -9.85 3.75
N GLY A 159 -11.65 -9.14 2.64
CA GLY A 159 -12.26 -9.38 1.34
C GLY A 159 -13.63 -8.73 1.13
N THR A 160 -14.22 -8.11 2.16
CA THR A 160 -15.53 -7.47 2.06
C THR A 160 -15.50 -6.27 1.13
N LEU A 161 -16.46 -6.21 0.20
CA LEU A 161 -16.64 -5.07 -0.69
C LEU A 161 -17.27 -3.89 0.08
N CYS A 162 -16.63 -2.73 0.05
CA CYS A 162 -17.01 -1.57 0.85
C CYS A 162 -17.74 -0.49 0.01
N GLY A 163 -18.57 0.33 0.66
CA GLY A 163 -19.24 1.47 0.02
C GLY A 163 -20.20 1.06 -1.11
N THR A 164 -20.58 2.02 -1.95
CA THR A 164 -21.46 1.79 -3.12
C THR A 164 -20.68 1.27 -4.32
N SER A 165 -21.30 0.45 -5.17
CA SER A 165 -20.70 -0.01 -6.42
C SER A 165 -20.58 1.15 -7.44
N THR A 166 -19.44 1.83 -7.40
CA THR A 166 -19.04 2.87 -8.35
C THR A 166 -18.05 2.32 -9.36
N TYR A 167 -17.83 3.01 -10.48
CA TYR A 167 -16.82 2.60 -11.46
C TYR A 167 -15.41 2.51 -10.85
N ILE A 168 -15.10 3.34 -9.84
CA ILE A 168 -13.83 3.25 -9.11
C ILE A 168 -13.77 1.94 -8.31
N ARG A 169 -14.83 1.61 -7.57
CA ARG A 169 -14.88 0.33 -6.84
C ARG A 169 -14.81 -0.86 -7.80
N MET A 170 -15.50 -0.84 -8.93
CA MET A 170 -15.44 -1.90 -9.93
C MET A 170 -14.02 -2.12 -10.47
N LYS A 171 -13.23 -1.04 -10.64
CA LYS A 171 -11.79 -1.14 -10.96
C LYS A 171 -10.98 -1.76 -9.82
N ALA A 172 -11.27 -1.43 -8.57
CA ALA A 172 -10.62 -2.06 -7.40
C ALA A 172 -10.91 -3.55 -7.37
N GLU A 173 -12.16 -3.95 -7.56
CA GLU A 173 -12.57 -5.35 -7.66
C GLU A 173 -11.84 -6.07 -8.80
N SER A 174 -11.72 -5.45 -9.98
CA SER A 174 -10.96 -6.03 -11.09
C SER A 174 -9.48 -6.23 -10.77
N LEU A 175 -8.88 -5.35 -9.94
CA LEU A 175 -7.50 -5.49 -9.50
C LEU A 175 -7.32 -6.66 -8.51
N SER A 176 -8.24 -6.80 -7.54
CA SER A 176 -8.24 -7.96 -6.63
C SER A 176 -8.40 -9.27 -7.41
N HIS A 177 -9.42 -9.37 -8.27
CA HIS A 177 -9.65 -10.53 -9.12
C HIS A 177 -8.42 -10.83 -10.01
N TYR A 178 -7.91 -9.82 -10.72
CA TYR A 178 -6.73 -9.99 -11.57
C TYR A 178 -5.52 -10.52 -10.79
N SER A 179 -5.23 -10.00 -9.60
CA SER A 179 -4.11 -10.46 -8.79
C SER A 179 -4.25 -11.92 -8.35
N TYR A 180 -5.48 -12.37 -8.10
CA TYR A 180 -5.78 -13.75 -7.73
C TYR A 180 -5.54 -14.71 -8.88
N VAL A 181 -6.12 -14.44 -10.06
CA VAL A 181 -5.90 -15.28 -11.26
C VAL A 181 -4.43 -15.23 -11.69
N ARG A 182 -3.81 -14.05 -11.66
CA ARG A 182 -2.41 -13.86 -12.10
C ARG A 182 -1.40 -14.56 -11.20
N SER A 183 -1.72 -14.74 -9.92
CA SER A 183 -0.88 -15.46 -8.96
C SER A 183 -1.14 -16.97 -8.93
N HIS A 184 -1.94 -17.50 -9.86
CA HIS A 184 -2.39 -18.89 -9.85
C HIS A 184 -3.08 -19.25 -8.53
N GLU A 185 -3.98 -18.37 -8.08
CA GLU A 185 -4.83 -18.56 -6.90
C GLU A 185 -4.07 -18.64 -5.56
N LYS A 186 -2.80 -18.21 -5.56
CA LYS A 186 -1.94 -18.26 -4.36
C LYS A 186 -2.08 -17.04 -3.46
N LEU A 187 -2.47 -15.89 -4.01
CA LEU A 187 -2.66 -14.67 -3.24
C LEU A 187 -3.63 -13.69 -3.92
N MET A 188 -4.14 -12.73 -3.18
CA MET A 188 -5.04 -11.69 -3.65
C MET A 188 -4.69 -10.35 -3.01
N VAL A 189 -4.65 -9.29 -3.82
CA VAL A 189 -4.56 -7.91 -3.31
C VAL A 189 -5.91 -7.53 -2.70
N VAL A 190 -5.91 -7.19 -1.42
CA VAL A 190 -7.07 -6.75 -0.65
C VAL A 190 -6.74 -5.44 0.08
N ASP A 191 -7.62 -4.99 0.98
CA ASP A 191 -7.54 -3.68 1.64
C ASP A 191 -7.32 -2.50 0.65
N ILE A 192 -8.03 -2.56 -0.49
CA ILE A 192 -7.89 -1.56 -1.55
C ILE A 192 -8.60 -0.28 -1.12
N GLN A 193 -7.79 0.76 -0.86
CA GLN A 193 -8.22 2.07 -0.42
C GLN A 193 -7.37 3.17 -1.06
N GLY A 194 -7.95 4.36 -1.21
CA GLY A 194 -7.27 5.45 -1.90
C GLY A 194 -8.10 6.71 -2.07
N SER A 195 -7.54 7.65 -2.82
CA SER A 195 -8.27 8.81 -3.36
C SER A 195 -8.47 8.59 -4.85
N SER A 196 -9.69 8.23 -5.26
CA SER A 196 -10.01 7.83 -6.63
C SER A 196 -9.05 6.72 -7.11
N HIS A 197 -8.24 6.97 -8.14
CA HIS A 197 -7.31 6.01 -8.74
C HIS A 197 -5.94 5.94 -8.06
N LYS A 198 -5.67 6.79 -7.07
CA LYS A 198 -4.42 6.78 -6.31
C LYS A 198 -4.59 5.99 -5.03
N LEU A 199 -4.04 4.78 -5.03
CA LEU A 199 -4.17 3.79 -3.97
C LEU A 199 -2.96 3.81 -3.01
N PHE A 200 -3.19 3.39 -1.78
CA PHE A 200 -2.15 3.29 -0.76
C PHE A 200 -2.52 2.25 0.30
N ASN A 201 -1.53 1.75 1.04
CA ASN A 201 -1.73 0.76 2.10
C ASN A 201 -2.57 -0.46 1.67
N PRO A 202 -2.17 -1.17 0.61
CA PRO A 202 -2.81 -2.45 0.30
C PRO A 202 -2.47 -3.48 1.39
N GLU A 203 -3.21 -4.59 1.39
CA GLU A 203 -2.88 -5.82 2.11
C GLU A 203 -2.87 -6.98 1.11
N ILE A 204 -2.25 -8.11 1.48
CA ILE A 204 -2.28 -9.35 0.69
C ILE A 204 -2.94 -10.44 1.52
N ALA A 205 -3.96 -11.05 0.95
CA ALA A 205 -4.49 -12.32 1.43
C ALA A 205 -3.76 -13.45 0.70
N SER A 206 -3.01 -14.28 1.42
CA SER A 206 -2.31 -15.45 0.84
C SER A 206 -3.01 -16.76 1.18
N TYR A 207 -2.75 -17.79 0.38
CA TYR A 207 -3.32 -19.11 0.64
C TYR A 207 -2.82 -19.68 1.98
N GLU A 208 -1.53 -19.52 2.26
CA GLU A 208 -0.89 -19.96 3.51
C GLU A 208 -0.59 -18.75 4.40
N LEU A 209 -0.63 -18.94 5.72
CA LEU A 209 -0.28 -17.90 6.69
C LEU A 209 1.23 -17.84 6.96
N GLN A 210 1.90 -18.98 6.84
CA GLN A 210 3.31 -19.14 7.16
C GLN A 210 3.97 -20.07 6.14
N GLU A 211 5.24 -19.83 5.86
CA GLU A 211 6.12 -20.68 5.06
C GLU A 211 7.47 -20.75 5.80
N ASP A 212 8.05 -21.94 5.95
CA ASP A 212 9.32 -22.16 6.67
C ASP A 212 9.40 -21.49 8.06
N ASP A 213 8.33 -21.65 8.86
CA ASP A 213 8.15 -21.02 10.19
C ASP A 213 8.10 -19.47 10.19
N GLU A 214 8.07 -18.85 9.01
CA GLU A 214 7.97 -17.39 8.85
C GLU A 214 6.54 -16.97 8.48
N TYR A 215 6.01 -15.97 9.19
CA TYR A 215 4.70 -15.39 8.89
C TYR A 215 4.72 -14.63 7.56
N LEU A 216 3.82 -14.93 6.63
CA LEU A 216 3.77 -14.31 5.31
C LEU A 216 3.10 -12.93 5.34
N PHE A 217 3.71 -11.96 4.64
CA PHE A 217 3.23 -10.57 4.51
C PHE A 217 3.09 -9.84 5.86
N SER A 218 2.05 -9.02 6.02
CA SER A 218 1.81 -8.18 7.19
C SER A 218 0.85 -8.88 8.16
N THR A 219 0.78 -8.43 9.41
CA THR A 219 -0.19 -8.92 10.42
C THR A 219 -1.66 -8.76 10.01
N GLY A 220 -1.95 -8.03 8.93
CA GLY A 220 -3.30 -7.89 8.36
C GLY A 220 -3.73 -9.01 7.40
N ASN A 221 -2.84 -9.98 7.11
CA ASN A 221 -3.11 -11.11 6.23
C ASN A 221 -4.17 -12.06 6.82
N MET A 222 -5.39 -11.99 6.30
CA MET A 222 -6.53 -12.83 6.69
C MET A 222 -6.65 -14.13 5.87
N THR A 223 -5.60 -14.45 5.14
CA THR A 223 -5.42 -15.69 4.37
C THR A 223 -6.59 -16.05 3.46
N PHE A 224 -6.85 -17.35 3.31
CA PHE A 224 -7.93 -17.90 2.50
C PHE A 224 -9.31 -17.36 2.89
N SER A 225 -9.54 -16.97 4.16
CA SER A 225 -10.86 -16.45 4.56
C SER A 225 -11.25 -15.14 3.85
N ALA A 226 -10.27 -14.28 3.59
CA ALA A 226 -10.48 -13.06 2.80
C ALA A 226 -10.73 -13.36 1.33
N ILE A 227 -10.00 -14.34 0.78
CA ILE A 227 -10.19 -14.81 -0.60
C ILE A 227 -11.60 -15.37 -0.76
N THR A 228 -12.05 -16.26 0.13
CA THR A 228 -13.40 -16.83 0.10
C THR A 228 -14.49 -15.76 0.19
N THR A 229 -14.31 -14.78 1.07
CA THR A 229 -15.26 -13.66 1.21
C THR A 229 -15.37 -12.86 -0.08
N PHE A 230 -14.23 -12.49 -0.68
CA PHE A 230 -14.23 -11.76 -1.95
C PHE A 230 -14.85 -12.59 -3.09
N VAL A 231 -14.46 -13.87 -3.24
CA VAL A 231 -14.96 -14.77 -4.30
C VAL A 231 -16.48 -14.95 -4.20
N ARG A 232 -17.02 -15.08 -2.99
CA ARG A 232 -18.47 -15.21 -2.76
C ARG A 232 -19.25 -13.95 -3.17
N ASP A 233 -18.71 -12.78 -2.84
CA ASP A 233 -19.45 -11.51 -2.94
C ASP A 233 -19.17 -10.75 -4.25
N HIS A 234 -18.07 -11.06 -4.95
CA HIS A 234 -17.69 -10.44 -6.20
C HIS A 234 -18.47 -11.02 -7.39
N ASN A 235 -19.09 -10.14 -8.16
CA ASN A 235 -19.58 -10.45 -9.49
C ASN A 235 -18.66 -9.77 -10.50
N CYS A 236 -18.24 -10.50 -11.54
CA CYS A 236 -17.46 -9.93 -12.62
C CYS A 236 -18.15 -8.69 -13.19
N ASN A 237 -17.35 -7.69 -13.51
CA ASN A 237 -17.84 -6.42 -14.01
C ASN A 237 -17.10 -6.05 -15.31
N ILE A 238 -17.50 -4.96 -15.95
CA ILE A 238 -16.91 -4.53 -17.23
C ILE A 238 -15.38 -4.49 -17.20
N TYR A 239 -14.75 -4.08 -16.09
CA TYR A 239 -13.29 -4.01 -16.01
C TYR A 239 -12.64 -5.39 -15.91
N CYS A 240 -13.33 -6.40 -15.35
CA CYS A 240 -12.90 -7.79 -15.38
C CYS A 240 -12.95 -8.33 -16.82
N GLU A 241 -14.02 -8.04 -17.56
CA GLU A 241 -14.21 -8.45 -18.95
C GLU A 241 -13.14 -7.84 -19.87
N LEU A 242 -12.80 -6.55 -19.68
CA LEU A 242 -11.78 -5.86 -20.49
C LEU A 242 -10.38 -6.51 -20.38
N VAL A 243 -10.10 -7.25 -19.31
CA VAL A 243 -8.85 -8.03 -19.16
C VAL A 243 -9.05 -9.53 -19.32
N GLY A 244 -10.24 -9.97 -19.73
CA GLY A 244 -10.57 -11.36 -20.01
C GLY A 244 -10.58 -12.27 -18.78
N LEU A 245 -10.94 -11.73 -17.62
CA LEU A 245 -11.20 -12.53 -16.43
C LEU A 245 -12.58 -13.18 -16.57
N THR A 246 -12.68 -14.44 -16.15
CA THR A 246 -13.93 -15.21 -16.11
C THR A 246 -14.52 -15.15 -14.72
N GLU A 247 -15.83 -15.36 -14.58
CA GLU A 247 -16.45 -15.55 -13.27
C GLU A 247 -15.78 -16.72 -12.54
N PHE A 248 -15.76 -16.64 -11.21
CA PHE A 248 -15.32 -17.75 -10.38
C PHE A 248 -16.28 -18.92 -10.63
N GLU A 249 -15.73 -20.12 -10.85
CA GLU A 249 -16.57 -21.32 -10.89
C GLU A 249 -17.27 -21.42 -9.53
N ASN A 250 -18.60 -21.52 -9.53
CA ASN A 250 -19.41 -21.59 -8.32
C ASN A 250 -18.78 -22.59 -7.35
N THR A 251 -18.14 -22.13 -6.27
CA THR A 251 -17.82 -23.00 -5.15
C THR A 251 -19.15 -23.43 -4.55
N PRO A 252 -19.53 -24.72 -4.65
CA PRO A 252 -20.70 -25.21 -3.92
C PRO A 252 -20.45 -24.99 -2.42
N GLU A 253 -21.49 -24.54 -1.72
CA GLU A 253 -21.51 -24.25 -0.28
C GLU A 253 -20.82 -25.30 0.59
#